data_AF-A0AAU6U4Y4-F1
#
_entry.id   AF-A0AAU6U4Y4-F1
#
_cell.length_a   1.000
_cell.length_b   1.000
_cell.length_c   1.000
_cell.angle_alpha   90.00
_cell.angle_beta   90.00
_cell.angle_gamma   90.00
#
_symmetry.space_group_name_H-M   'P 1'
#
loop_
_entity.id
_entity.type
_entity.pdbx_description
1 polymer ?
#
loop_
_entity_poly.entity_id
_entity_poly.type
_entity_poly.pdbx_seq_one_letter_code
_entity_poly.pdbx_strand_id
1 'polypeptide(L)'
;MNSPMSKQEMFLWAIQTYILTNSINCAAQDGNAPDIHAEISATGISSIIDLALYVSDKIPDDISAAEAAQIVYFSDDDDEPLPGWACYK
;
A
#
# COMPACT_ATOMS: atom_id res chain seq x y z
N MET A 1 -14.11 26.53 -5.50
CA MET A 1 -13.11 25.81 -6.32
C MET A 1 -12.56 24.71 -5.43
N ASN A 2 -12.53 23.46 -5.89
CA ASN A 2 -11.88 22.39 -5.14
C ASN A 2 -10.37 22.57 -5.25
N SER A 3 -9.65 22.48 -4.15
CA SER A 3 -8.18 22.44 -4.18
C SER A 3 -7.73 21.18 -4.92
N PRO A 4 -6.65 21.24 -5.72
CA PRO A 4 -6.05 20.03 -6.26
C PRO A 4 -5.60 19.12 -5.12
N MET A 5 -5.73 17.81 -5.33
CA MET A 5 -5.35 16.78 -4.35
C MET A 5 -3.86 16.90 -4.01
N SER A 6 -3.53 16.79 -2.73
CA SER A 6 -2.14 16.80 -2.25
C SER A 6 -1.40 15.50 -2.61
N LYS A 7 -0.05 15.53 -2.61
CA LYS A 7 0.79 14.33 -2.81
C LYS A 7 0.45 13.22 -1.81
N GLN A 8 0.15 13.60 -0.57
CA GLN A 8 -0.27 12.71 0.50
C GLN A 8 -1.61 12.01 0.18
N GLU A 9 -2.63 12.79 -0.22
CA GLU A 9 -3.94 12.23 -0.58
C GLU A 9 -3.86 11.34 -1.82
N MET A 10 -3.08 11.74 -2.84
CA MET A 10 -2.85 10.92 -4.03
C MET A 10 -2.20 9.57 -3.68
N PHE A 11 -1.24 9.58 -2.75
CA PHE A 11 -0.58 8.37 -2.27
C PHE A 11 -1.55 7.45 -1.51
N LEU A 12 -2.31 7.98 -0.55
CA LEU A 12 -3.27 7.20 0.22
C LEU A 12 -4.37 6.62 -0.68
N TRP A 13 -4.81 7.38 -1.69
CA TRP A 13 -5.76 6.91 -2.69
C TRP A 13 -5.19 5.75 -3.53
N ALA A 14 -3.92 5.83 -3.93
CA ALA A 14 -3.25 4.74 -4.65
C ALA A 14 -3.14 3.46 -3.80
N ILE A 15 -2.71 3.57 -2.54
CA ILE A 15 -2.65 2.43 -1.60
C ILE A 15 -4.02 1.78 -1.44
N GLN A 16 -5.07 2.58 -1.20
CA GLN A 16 -6.43 2.06 -1.10
C GLN A 16 -6.85 1.30 -2.37
N THR A 17 -6.49 1.85 -3.53
CA THR A 17 -6.79 1.23 -4.83
C THR A 17 -6.10 -0.12 -4.96
N TYR A 18 -4.82 -0.24 -4.58
CA TYR A 18 -4.10 -1.51 -4.58
C TYR A 18 -4.74 -2.56 -3.67
N ILE A 19 -5.10 -2.18 -2.43
CA ILE A 19 -5.80 -3.07 -1.49
C ILE A 19 -7.11 -3.58 -2.10
N LEU A 20 -7.91 -2.69 -2.71
CA LEU A 20 -9.18 -3.06 -3.33
C LEU A 20 -8.99 -3.96 -4.55
N THR A 21 -8.05 -3.63 -5.43
CA THR A 21 -7.76 -4.45 -6.62
C THR A 21 -7.28 -5.85 -6.22
N ASN A 22 -6.42 -5.96 -5.22
CA ASN A 22 -5.98 -7.25 -4.70
C ASN A 22 -7.16 -8.03 -4.09
N SER A 23 -7.96 -7.36 -3.25
CA SER A 23 -9.17 -7.93 -2.65
C SER A 23 -10.15 -8.50 -3.67
N ILE A 24 -10.39 -7.76 -4.76
CA ILE A 24 -11.25 -8.21 -5.85
C ILE A 24 -10.62 -9.38 -6.59
N ASN A 25 -9.32 -9.33 -6.88
CA ASN A 25 -8.61 -10.42 -7.57
C ASN A 25 -8.69 -11.72 -6.79
N CYS A 26 -8.43 -11.69 -5.47
CA CYS A 26 -8.53 -12.85 -4.60
C CYS A 26 -9.97 -13.38 -4.51
N ALA A 27 -10.96 -12.51 -4.30
CA ALA A 27 -12.37 -12.91 -4.25
C ALA A 27 -12.89 -13.51 -5.58
N ALA A 28 -12.34 -13.09 -6.72
CA ALA A 28 -12.68 -13.66 -8.03
C ALA A 28 -12.10 -15.06 -8.25
N GLN A 29 -11.08 -15.46 -7.47
CA GLN A 29 -10.41 -16.75 -7.56
C GLN A 29 -10.99 -17.82 -6.59
N ASP A 30 -12.04 -17.48 -5.83
CA ASP A 30 -12.70 -18.31 -4.78
C ASP A 30 -13.49 -19.52 -5.32
N GLY A 31 -12.89 -20.27 -6.24
CA GLY A 31 -13.31 -21.62 -6.59
C GLY A 31 -12.66 -22.71 -5.72
N ASN A 32 -11.41 -22.57 -5.24
CA ASN A 32 -10.66 -23.70 -4.62
C ASN A 32 -9.35 -23.40 -3.84
N ALA A 33 -8.97 -22.15 -3.52
CA ALA A 33 -7.59 -21.87 -3.06
C ALA A 33 -7.48 -21.27 -1.64
N PRO A 34 -7.36 -22.10 -0.58
CA PRO A 34 -7.17 -21.62 0.80
C PRO A 34 -5.88 -20.81 1.01
N ASP A 35 -4.86 -20.97 0.15
CA ASP A 35 -3.61 -20.20 0.22
C ASP A 35 -3.82 -18.70 -0.07
N ILE A 36 -4.86 -18.35 -0.82
CA ILE A 36 -5.21 -16.96 -1.17
C ILE A 36 -5.78 -16.20 0.04
N HIS A 37 -6.41 -16.89 0.99
CA HIS A 37 -6.88 -16.26 2.23
C HIS A 37 -5.72 -15.74 3.11
N ALA A 38 -4.50 -16.28 2.94
CA ALA A 38 -3.32 -15.77 3.61
C ALA A 38 -2.83 -14.44 3.00
N GLU A 39 -2.94 -14.29 1.68
CA GLU A 39 -2.54 -13.07 0.95
C GLU A 39 -3.42 -11.86 1.31
N ILE A 40 -4.66 -12.10 1.74
CA ILE A 40 -5.57 -11.06 2.25
C ILE A 40 -6.03 -11.41 3.66
N SER A 41 -5.05 -11.47 4.57
CA SER A 41 -5.37 -11.45 5.99
C SER A 41 -5.76 -10.03 6.43
N ALA A 42 -6.77 -9.92 7.30
CA ALA A 42 -7.15 -8.64 7.90
C ALA A 42 -5.96 -7.99 8.64
N THR A 43 -5.07 -8.81 9.21
CA THR A 43 -3.82 -8.37 9.84
C THR A 43 -2.86 -7.74 8.83
N GLY A 44 -2.66 -8.36 7.65
CA GLY A 44 -1.82 -7.82 6.59
C GLY A 44 -2.32 -6.48 6.05
N ILE A 45 -3.63 -6.38 5.78
CA ILE A 45 -4.24 -5.09 5.38
C ILE A 45 -4.04 -4.02 6.46
N SER A 46 -4.25 -4.36 7.74
CA SER A 46 -4.06 -3.40 8.83
C SER A 46 -2.63 -2.87 8.89
N SER A 47 -1.63 -3.75 8.78
CA SER A 47 -0.22 -3.35 8.76
C SER A 47 0.11 -2.41 7.61
N ILE A 48 -0.43 -2.67 6.41
CA ILE A 48 -0.24 -1.80 5.23
C ILE A 48 -0.90 -0.43 5.46
N ILE A 49 -2.09 -0.40 6.04
CA ILE A 49 -2.77 0.88 6.36
C ILE A 49 -1.97 1.70 7.36
N ASP A 50 -1.50 1.07 8.44
CA ASP A 50 -0.72 1.75 9.48
C ASP A 50 0.60 2.29 8.92
N LEU A 51 1.29 1.50 8.10
CA LEU A 51 2.49 1.94 7.38
C LEU A 51 2.19 3.09 6.43
N ALA A 52 1.17 2.97 5.58
CA ALA A 52 0.79 4.00 4.64
C ALA A 52 0.47 5.33 5.34
N LEU A 53 -0.31 5.30 6.41
CA LEU A 53 -0.60 6.50 7.20
C LEU A 53 0.67 7.11 7.78
N TYR A 54 1.55 6.28 8.36
CA TYR A 54 2.83 6.73 8.91
C TYR A 54 3.75 7.36 7.87
N VAL A 55 3.89 6.78 6.68
CA VAL A 55 4.83 7.28 5.65
C VAL A 55 4.27 8.41 4.80
N SER A 56 2.95 8.64 4.83
CA SER A 56 2.26 9.54 3.93
C SER A 56 2.77 11.00 3.95
N ASP A 57 3.27 11.47 5.10
CA ASP A 57 3.87 12.80 5.27
C ASP A 57 5.40 12.82 5.11
N LYS A 58 6.04 11.66 4.90
CA LYS A 58 7.49 11.47 4.77
C LYS A 58 7.94 11.24 3.33
N ILE A 59 7.00 11.19 2.38
CA ILE A 59 7.28 10.95 0.96
C ILE A 59 8.25 12.02 0.44
N PRO A 60 9.44 11.65 -0.06
CA PRO A 60 10.41 12.58 -0.63
C PRO A 60 9.83 13.42 -1.78
N ASP A 61 10.31 14.65 -1.95
CA ASP A 61 9.80 15.58 -2.98
C ASP A 61 10.23 15.21 -4.41
N ASP A 62 11.25 14.38 -4.54
CA ASP A 62 11.80 13.89 -5.81
C ASP A 62 11.10 12.64 -6.34
N ILE A 63 10.19 12.02 -5.57
CA ILE A 63 9.39 10.87 -6.03
C ILE A 63 7.90 11.21 -6.14
N SER A 64 7.23 10.57 -7.10
CA SER A 64 5.79 10.73 -7.28
C SER A 64 4.98 9.98 -6.21
N ALA A 65 3.74 10.40 -5.97
CA ALA A 65 2.82 9.70 -5.07
C ALA A 65 2.57 8.24 -5.49
N ALA A 66 2.53 7.97 -6.80
CA ALA A 66 2.33 6.63 -7.33
C ALA A 66 3.56 5.73 -7.11
N GLU A 67 4.76 6.28 -7.31
CA GLU A 67 6.02 5.57 -7.07
C GLU A 67 6.18 5.24 -5.59
N ALA A 68 5.88 6.19 -4.70
CA ALA A 68 5.85 5.94 -3.26
C ALA A 68 4.84 4.84 -2.87
N ALA A 69 3.65 4.83 -3.48
CA ALA A 69 2.64 3.82 -3.21
C ALA A 69 3.09 2.42 -3.67
N GLN A 70 3.77 2.32 -4.81
CA GLN A 70 4.35 1.06 -5.28
C GLN A 70 5.41 0.53 -4.31
N ILE A 71 6.35 1.38 -3.90
CA ILE A 71 7.41 1.02 -2.95
C ILE A 71 6.82 0.48 -1.64
N VAL A 72 5.79 1.15 -1.10
CA VAL A 72 5.20 0.80 0.19
C VAL A 72 4.29 -0.42 0.12
N TYR A 73 3.54 -0.60 -0.97
CA TYR A 73 2.58 -1.70 -1.08
C TYR A 73 3.23 -3.04 -1.42
N PHE A 74 4.29 -3.01 -2.25
CA PHE A 74 4.97 -4.21 -2.72
C PHE A 74 6.27 -4.52 -1.97
N SER A 75 6.61 -3.76 -0.92
CA SER A 75 7.76 -4.10 -0.07
C SER A 75 7.51 -5.43 0.62
N ASP A 76 8.42 -6.37 0.40
CA ASP A 76 8.56 -7.58 1.20
C ASP A 76 9.78 -7.38 2.10
N ASP A 77 9.61 -7.50 3.43
CA ASP A 77 10.69 -7.28 4.39
C ASP A 77 11.90 -8.20 4.15
N ASP A 78 11.70 -9.35 3.49
CA ASP A 78 12.76 -10.33 3.21
C ASP A 78 13.49 -10.08 1.87
N ASP A 79 12.81 -9.54 0.84
CA ASP A 79 13.34 -9.40 -0.52
C ASP A 79 13.55 -7.95 -0.98
N GLU A 80 12.66 -7.04 -0.59
CA GLU A 80 12.67 -5.62 -1.00
C GLU A 80 12.46 -4.71 0.23
N PRO A 81 13.50 -4.53 1.06
CA PRO A 81 13.38 -3.77 2.29
C PRO A 81 13.02 -2.31 1.97
N LEU A 82 12.14 -1.75 2.81
CA LEU A 82 11.70 -0.37 2.68
C LEU A 82 12.89 0.59 2.68
N PRO A 83 12.85 1.66 1.85
CA PRO A 83 13.85 2.72 1.93
C PRO A 83 13.76 3.44 3.27
N GLY A 84 14.87 4.06 3.71
CA GLY A 84 14.97 4.64 5.05
C GLY A 84 13.94 5.72 5.40
N TRP A 85 13.28 6.34 4.42
CA TRP A 85 12.18 7.28 4.66
C TRP A 85 10.84 6.58 5.00
N ALA A 86 10.70 5.31 4.62
CA ALA A 86 9.53 4.49 4.80
C ALA A 86 9.65 3.47 5.96
N CYS A 87 10.83 3.30 6.55
CA CYS A 87 11.01 2.40 7.70
C CYS A 87 10.36 2.96 8.99
N TYR A 88 9.68 2.10 9.76
CA TYR A 88 9.42 2.35 11.17
C TYR A 88 10.77 2.39 11.92
N LYS A 89 10.99 3.43 12.74
CA LYS A 89 12.11 3.48 13.67
C LYS A 89 11.71 2.93 15.03
#